data_AF-A0A925PP39-F1
#
_entry.id   AF-A0A925PP39-F1
#
_cell.length_a   1.000
_cell.length_b   1.000
_cell.length_c   1.000
_cell.angle_alpha   90.00
_cell.angle_beta   90.00
_cell.angle_gamma   90.00
#
_symmetry.space_group_name_H-M   'P 1'
#
loop_
_entity.id
_entity.type
_entity.pdbx_description
1 polymer ?
#
loop_
_entity_poly.entity_id
_entity_poly.type
_entity_poly.pdbx_seq_one_letter_code
_entity_poly.pdbx_strand_id
1 'polypeptide(L)'
;LILIPNAPLMAIMFISQVVNGAVLPFVLIFMIKLINDKNLMGSYTNKPAFNLIAWTTVVTMVALTVVMTVDIAFPGIIKRLLSF
;
A
#
# COMPACT_ATOMS: atom_id res chain seq x y z
N LEU A 1 -5.94 10.74 -21.84
CA LEU A 1 -6.78 9.53 -21.68
C LEU A 1 -8.27 9.75 -21.94
N ILE A 2 -8.81 10.96 -21.78
CA ILE A 2 -10.24 11.26 -22.05
C ILE A 2 -10.63 11.33 -23.55
N LEU A 3 -9.65 11.40 -24.46
CA LEU A 3 -9.88 11.61 -25.89
C LEU A 3 -10.03 10.30 -26.71
N ILE A 4 -9.97 9.12 -26.09
CA ILE A 4 -10.14 7.83 -26.78
C ILE A 4 -11.58 7.33 -26.57
N PRO A 5 -12.44 7.35 -27.60
CA PRO A 5 -13.79 6.82 -27.48
C PRO A 5 -13.73 5.30 -27.25
N ASN A 6 -14.55 4.78 -26.32
CA ASN A 6 -14.60 3.38 -25.88
C ASN A 6 -13.38 2.85 -25.10
N ALA A 7 -12.50 3.71 -24.56
CA ALA A 7 -11.49 3.23 -23.63
C ALA A 7 -12.15 2.65 -22.35
N PRO A 8 -11.76 1.46 -21.88
CA PRO A 8 -12.29 0.88 -20.64
C PRO A 8 -11.70 1.60 -19.42
N LEU A 9 -12.16 2.85 -19.20
CA LEU A 9 -11.69 3.76 -18.15
C LEU A 9 -11.73 3.12 -16.77
N MET A 10 -12.79 2.35 -16.48
CA MET A 10 -12.92 1.60 -15.23
C MET A 10 -11.80 0.59 -15.04
N ALA A 11 -11.44 -0.18 -16.08
CA ALA A 11 -10.36 -1.17 -16.00
C ALA A 11 -9.00 -0.50 -15.80
N ILE A 12 -8.76 0.63 -16.49
CA ILE A 12 -7.52 1.40 -16.36
C ILE A 12 -7.40 2.01 -14.97
N MET A 13 -8.48 2.61 -14.43
CA MET A 13 -8.54 3.11 -13.07
C MET A 13 -8.24 1.99 -12.07
N PHE A 14 -8.92 0.85 -12.20
CA PHE A 14 -8.72 -0.30 -11.32
C PHE A 14 -7.26 -0.77 -11.31
N ILE A 15 -6.65 -0.99 -12.47
CA ILE A 15 -5.24 -1.37 -12.55
C ILE A 15 -4.36 -0.29 -11.93
N SER A 16 -4.63 0.99 -12.20
CA SER A 16 -3.86 2.09 -11.61
C SER A 16 -3.97 2.11 -10.08
N GLN A 17 -5.14 1.78 -9.53
CA GLN A 17 -5.37 1.73 -8.09
C GLN A 17 -4.67 0.54 -7.43
N VAL A 18 -4.70 -0.64 -8.07
CA VAL A 18 -3.96 -1.81 -7.59
C VAL A 18 -2.45 -1.53 -7.61
N VAL A 19 -1.94 -0.95 -8.71
CA VAL A 19 -0.52 -0.59 -8.84
C VAL A 19 -0.13 0.47 -7.81
N ASN A 20 -0.92 1.55 -7.67
CA ASN A 20 -0.65 2.59 -6.69
C ASN A 20 -0.67 2.05 -5.25
N GLY A 21 -1.64 1.20 -4.91
CA GLY A 21 -1.73 0.55 -3.61
C GLY A 21 -0.56 -0.39 -3.31
N ALA A 22 0.01 -1.02 -4.34
CA ALA A 22 1.17 -1.90 -4.22
C ALA A 22 2.51 -1.13 -4.13
N VAL A 23 2.62 0.04 -4.79
CA VAL A 23 3.84 0.86 -4.78
C VAL A 23 4.05 1.58 -3.44
N LEU A 24 2.99 2.07 -2.81
CA LEU A 24 3.05 2.78 -1.53
C LEU A 24 3.83 2.02 -0.42
N PRO A 25 3.53 0.75 -0.10
CA PRO A 25 4.25 0.04 0.94
C PRO A 25 5.72 -0.19 0.59
N PHE A 26 6.05 -0.41 -0.69
CA PHE A 26 7.43 -0.51 -1.13
C PHE A 26 8.19 0.78 -0.82
N VAL A 27 7.65 1.93 -1.23
CA VAL A 27 8.24 3.25 -0.97
C VAL A 27 8.36 3.51 0.53
N LEU A 28 7.33 3.21 1.32
CA LEU A 28 7.33 3.44 2.76
C LEU A 28 8.37 2.58 3.49
N ILE A 29 8.57 1.32 3.11
CA ILE A 29 9.61 0.46 3.69
C ILE A 29 11.00 1.05 3.42
N PHE A 30 11.26 1.48 2.18
CA PHE A 30 12.53 2.14 1.84
C PHE A 30 12.71 3.45 2.61
N MET A 31 11.63 4.24 2.75
CA MET A 31 11.67 5.50 3.47
C MET A 31 11.97 5.28 4.96
N ILE A 32 11.32 4.31 5.61
CA ILE A 32 11.60 3.92 7.01
C ILE A 32 13.06 3.48 7.16
N LYS A 33 13.58 2.70 6.21
CA LYS A 33 14.99 2.27 6.24
C LYS A 33 15.95 3.46 6.12
N LEU A 34 15.63 4.43 5.26
CA LEU A 34 16.46 5.62 5.02
C LEU A 34 16.48 6.56 6.23
N ILE A 35 15.32 6.83 6.84
CA ILE A 35 15.20 7.72 8.01
C ILE A 35 15.77 7.09 9.31
N ASN A 36 15.95 5.77 9.32
CA ASN A 36 16.57 5.07 10.44
C ASN A 36 18.11 4.94 10.27
N ASP A 37 18.63 5.28 9.09
CA ASP A 37 20.08 5.24 8.83
C ASP A 37 20.75 6.49 9.42
N LYS A 38 21.57 6.28 10.46
CA LYS A 38 22.35 7.33 11.12
C LYS A 38 23.41 7.94 10.23
N ASN A 39 23.89 7.25 9.20
CA ASN A 39 24.84 7.81 8.24
C ASN A 39 24.17 8.82 7.30
N LEU A 40 22.89 8.63 6.99
CA LEU A 40 22.10 9.51 6.12
C LEU A 40 21.41 10.63 6.89
N MET A 41 20.80 10.34 8.04
CA MET A 41 20.03 11.32 8.83
C MET A 41 20.83 11.96 9.98
N GLY A 42 22.02 11.46 10.31
CA GLY A 42 22.84 11.97 11.41
C GLY A 42 22.10 11.95 12.75
N SER A 43 22.00 13.12 13.38
CA SER A 43 21.36 13.34 14.67
C SER A 43 19.82 13.28 14.62
N TYR A 44 19.21 13.37 13.44
CA TYR A 44 17.77 13.43 13.24
C TYR A 44 17.14 12.06 12.98
N THR A 45 17.81 10.98 13.39
CA THR A 45 17.26 9.63 13.21
C THR A 45 15.98 9.42 13.98
N ASN A 46 15.11 8.63 13.36
CA ASN A 46 13.78 8.41 13.88
C ASN A 46 13.85 7.66 15.22
N LYS A 47 13.17 8.19 16.25
CA LYS A 47 13.10 7.54 17.56
C LYS A 47 12.28 6.24 17.48
N PRO A 48 12.55 5.24 18.33
CA PRO A 48 11.85 3.95 18.28
C PRO A 48 10.32 4.06 18.36
N ALA A 49 9.79 5.09 19.04
CA ALA A 49 8.35 5.38 19.08
C ALA A 49 7.77 5.74 17.71
N PHE A 50 8.46 6.57 16.92
CA PHE A 50 8.02 6.90 15.56
C PHE A 50 8.22 5.73 14.60
N ASN A 51 9.27 4.92 14.81
CA ASN A 51 9.47 3.69 14.04
C ASN A 51 8.31 2.70 14.27
N LEU A 52 7.81 2.57 15.50
CA LEU A 52 6.64 1.76 15.80
C LEU A 52 5.40 2.26 15.05
N ILE A 53 5.11 3.56 15.10
CA ILE A 53 3.98 4.15 14.39
C ILE A 53 4.11 3.91 12.88
N ALA A 54 5.27 4.21 12.30
CA ALA A 54 5.51 4.02 10.86
C ALA A 54 5.36 2.56 10.44
N TRP A 55 5.87 1.62 11.24
CA TRP A 55 5.66 0.19 10.99
C TRP A 55 4.19 -0.21 11.09
N THR A 56 3.45 0.31 12.08
CA THR A 56 2.01 0.01 12.18
C THR A 56 1.21 0.52 10.99
N THR A 57 1.49 1.72 10.47
CA THR A 57 0.84 2.24 9.26
C THR A 57 1.19 1.42 8.03
N VAL A 58 2.47 1.06 7.85
CA VAL A 58 2.89 0.21 6.72
C VAL A 58 2.22 -1.15 6.77
N VAL A 59 2.25 -1.83 7.91
CA VAL A 59 1.61 -3.14 8.08
C VAL A 59 0.12 -3.06 7.81
N THR A 60 -0.56 -2.03 8.34
CA THR A 60 -1.99 -1.82 8.12
C THR A 60 -2.30 -1.60 6.64
N MET A 61 -1.54 -0.73 5.96
CA MET A 61 -1.72 -0.49 4.52
C MET A 61 -1.48 -1.75 3.70
N VAL A 62 -0.40 -2.49 3.96
CA VAL A 62 -0.11 -3.76 3.26
C VAL A 62 -1.24 -4.75 3.48
N ALA A 63 -1.70 -4.92 4.72
CA ALA A 63 -2.78 -5.84 5.04
C ALA A 63 -4.06 -5.49 4.28
N LEU A 64 -4.47 -4.22 4.28
CA LEU A 64 -5.65 -3.75 3.54
C LEU A 64 -5.51 -3.94 2.03
N THR A 65 -4.35 -3.61 1.46
CA THR A 65 -4.07 -3.81 0.03
C THR A 65 -4.13 -5.30 -0.34
N VAL A 66 -3.57 -6.19 0.48
CA VAL A 66 -3.61 -7.64 0.27
C VAL A 66 -5.04 -8.16 0.35
N VAL A 67 -5.81 -7.76 1.36
CA VAL A 67 -7.22 -8.15 1.50
C VAL A 67 -8.03 -7.77 0.26
N MET A 68 -7.90 -6.53 -0.21
CA MET A 68 -8.58 -6.10 -1.44
C MET A 68 -8.09 -6.85 -2.68
N THR A 69 -6.78 -7.05 -2.82
CA THR A 69 -6.20 -7.77 -3.98
C THR A 69 -6.66 -9.22 -4.01
N VAL A 70 -6.73 -9.89 -2.87
CA VAL A 70 -7.19 -11.28 -2.74
C VAL A 70 -8.67 -11.40 -3.10
N ASP A 71 -9.52 -10.46 -2.67
CA ASP A 71 -10.93 -10.45 -3.05
C ASP A 71 -11.15 -10.22 -4.54
N ILE A 72 -10.29 -9.41 -5.15
CA ILE A 72 -10.31 -9.20 -6.60
C ILE A 72 -9.90 -10.49 -7.34
N ALA A 73 -8.87 -11.19 -6.86
CA ALA A 73 -8.40 -12.44 -7.48
C ALA A 73 -9.38 -13.60 -7.29
N PHE A 74 -10.08 -13.62 -6.16
CA PHE A 74 -11.06 -14.64 -5.80
C PHE A 74 -12.33 -13.96 -5.26
N PRO A 75 -13.24 -13.53 -6.16
CA PRO A 75 -14.45 -12.83 -5.78
C PRO A 75 -15.28 -13.69 -4.81
N GLY A 76 -15.46 -13.21 -3.57
CA GLY A 76 -16.23 -13.90 -2.54
C GLY A 76 -15.43 -14.39 -1.32
N ILE A 77 -14.10 -14.21 -1.30
CA ILE A 77 -13.29 -14.52 -0.11
C ILE A 77 -13.63 -13.59 1.05
N ILE A 78 -13.73 -12.27 0.82
CA ILE A 78 -14.06 -11.33 1.91
C ILE A 78 -15.44 -11.63 2.47
N LYS A 79 -16.43 -11.89 1.60
CA LYS A 79 -17.79 -12.27 2.01
C LYS A 79 -17.82 -13.54 2.86
N ARG A 80 -16.97 -14.52 2.56
CA ARG A 80 -16.89 -15.80 3.28
C ARG A 80 -16.13 -15.69 4.61
N LEU A 81 -15.22 -14.73 4.73
CA LEU A 81 -14.43 -14.48 5.94
C LEU A 81 -15.15 -13.55 6.93
N LEU A 82 -15.97 -12.62 6.42
CA LEU A 82 -16.83 -11.71 7.19
C LEU A 82 -18.29 -12.20 7.34
N SER A 83 -18.60 -13.43 6.92
CA SER A 83 -19.94 -14.01 7.07
C SER A 83 -20.24 -14.32 8.54
N PHE A 84 -20.98 -13.41 9.17
CA PHE A 84 -22.29 -13.72 9.76
C PHE A 84 -23.36 -13.77 8.66
#